data_AF-A0A5E6MME6-F1
#
_entry.id   AF-A0A5E6MME6-F1
#
_cell.length_a   1.000
_cell.length_b   1.000
_cell.length_c   1.000
_cell.angle_alpha   90.00
_cell.angle_beta   90.00
_cell.angle_gamma   90.00
#
_symmetry.space_group_name_H-M   'P 1'
#
loop_
_entity.id
_entity.type
_entity.pdbx_description
1 polymer ?
#
loop_
_entity_poly.entity_id
_entity_poly.type
_entity_poly.pdbx_seq_one_letter_code
_entity_poly.pdbx_strand_id
1 'polypeptide(L)'
;MPITPHASGRLGCDQRACLPRLSISAFLAPASRTLLRLRKARLDNELEKREDSVTMAGIQREAGGGLSDRRYPPMNAPEATMAVFLDLENIALGAREADYPKFDIQKVLERLLLKGHIVVKKAYCDFERYKEFKRGLHEAAFELIEIPHVSQSGKNSADIRMVVDALDLCYTKGHVDTFVIISGDSDFSPLVSKLRENAKTVIGVGVKNSTSDLFLNNCDEFLYYDDLVRNSKEAHALSGHQEKKPKGKAPKPSADKALQMVVETLEALAQERGEDERIWGSMIKQALKRRNPGFNERAYSFRSFNDLLLEAQKRGLLKLEPEEKSGGYLVYPVEEH
;
A
#
# COMPACT_ATOMS: atom_id res chain seq x y z
N MET A 1 -34.09 13.82 -74.13
CA MET A 1 -32.70 13.87 -73.65
C MET A 1 -31.77 14.00 -74.85
N PRO A 2 -31.33 15.22 -75.20
CA PRO A 2 -30.38 15.44 -76.28
C PRO A 2 -28.97 15.66 -75.75
N ILE A 3 -28.03 15.43 -76.66
CA ILE A 3 -26.59 15.37 -76.48
C ILE A 3 -26.01 16.55 -77.28
N THR A 4 -25.12 17.33 -76.66
CA THR A 4 -24.22 18.39 -77.22
C THR A 4 -24.91 19.66 -77.79
N PRO A 5 -24.35 20.90 -77.64
CA PRO A 5 -23.10 21.27 -78.33
C PRO A 5 -22.18 22.36 -77.68
N HIS A 6 -21.03 22.53 -78.35
CA HIS A 6 -20.22 23.73 -78.59
C HIS A 6 -19.26 24.37 -77.55
N ALA A 7 -18.05 24.58 -78.07
CA ALA A 7 -16.95 25.38 -77.57
C ALA A 7 -17.10 26.88 -77.89
N SER A 8 -16.55 27.75 -77.03
CA SER A 8 -15.67 28.90 -77.35
C SER A 8 -15.74 29.97 -76.25
N GLY A 9 -14.59 30.56 -75.91
CA GLY A 9 -14.53 31.75 -75.03
C GLY A 9 -13.23 31.85 -74.24
N ARG A 10 -12.16 32.33 -74.88
CA ARG A 10 -10.99 32.90 -74.17
C ARG A 10 -11.38 34.25 -73.60
N LEU A 11 -11.00 34.53 -72.36
CA LEU A 11 -10.58 35.84 -71.85
C LEU A 11 -9.77 35.59 -70.57
N GLY A 12 -8.51 36.01 -70.57
CA GLY A 12 -7.61 35.83 -69.44
C GLY A 12 -7.89 36.80 -68.31
N CYS A 13 -7.48 36.42 -67.10
CA CYS A 13 -6.81 37.34 -66.19
C CYS A 13 -6.01 36.52 -65.18
N ASP A 14 -4.74 36.88 -65.08
CA ASP A 14 -3.72 36.39 -64.17
C ASP A 14 -4.06 36.86 -62.74
N GLN A 15 -4.13 35.94 -61.77
CA GLN A 15 -4.03 36.28 -60.36
C GLN A 15 -3.60 35.05 -59.55
N ARG A 16 -2.28 34.88 -59.44
CA ARG A 16 -1.63 34.15 -58.36
C ARG A 16 -2.02 34.79 -57.03
N ALA A 17 -2.99 34.22 -56.33
CA ALA A 17 -3.25 34.55 -54.93
C ALA A 17 -2.38 33.65 -54.03
N CYS A 18 -1.36 34.27 -53.45
CA CYS A 18 -0.52 33.74 -52.39
C CYS A 18 -1.35 33.29 -51.18
N LEU A 19 -1.22 32.02 -50.77
CA LEU A 19 -1.51 31.57 -49.42
C LEU A 19 -0.17 31.39 -48.68
N PRO A 20 0.06 32.07 -47.54
CA PRO A 20 1.31 31.96 -46.82
C PRO A 20 1.36 30.66 -46.00
N ARG A 21 2.49 29.95 -46.08
CA ARG A 21 2.90 28.92 -45.11
C ARG A 21 3.03 29.58 -43.74
N LEU A 22 2.08 29.35 -42.84
CA LEU A 22 2.18 29.75 -41.45
C LEU A 22 3.17 28.82 -40.72
N SER A 23 4.38 29.34 -40.51
CA SER A 23 5.34 28.85 -39.53
C SER A 23 4.78 29.06 -38.12
N ILE A 24 4.57 27.98 -37.37
CA ILE A 24 4.23 28.03 -35.93
C ILE A 24 5.51 28.37 -35.16
N SER A 25 5.95 29.62 -35.27
CA SER A 25 7.03 30.17 -34.45
C SER A 25 6.88 31.67 -34.36
N ALA A 26 5.90 32.16 -33.59
CA ALA A 26 5.95 33.45 -32.91
C ALA A 26 4.61 33.80 -32.23
N PHE A 27 4.22 33.13 -31.14
CA PHE A 27 3.28 33.73 -30.17
C PHE A 27 3.51 33.14 -28.78
N LEU A 28 4.56 33.61 -28.12
CA LEU A 28 4.72 33.52 -26.66
C LEU A 28 5.11 34.92 -26.19
N ALA A 29 4.19 35.56 -25.46
CA ALA A 29 4.38 36.89 -24.89
C ALA A 29 5.66 36.96 -24.03
N PRO A 30 6.37 38.10 -24.00
CA PRO A 30 7.65 38.25 -23.31
C PRO A 30 7.61 37.94 -21.80
N ALA A 31 6.45 38.01 -21.16
CA ALA A 31 6.27 37.64 -19.75
C ALA A 31 6.44 36.13 -19.48
N SER A 32 6.04 35.26 -20.41
CA SER A 32 6.10 33.79 -20.22
C SER A 32 7.50 33.23 -20.37
N ARG A 33 8.36 33.83 -21.21
CA ARG A 33 9.77 33.42 -21.35
C ARG A 33 10.60 33.76 -20.11
N THR A 34 10.27 34.85 -19.43
CA THR A 34 10.96 35.28 -18.20
C THR A 34 10.58 34.37 -17.03
N LEU A 35 9.30 34.02 -16.89
CA LEU A 35 8.84 33.05 -15.89
C LEU A 35 9.40 31.64 -16.09
N LEU A 36 9.49 31.17 -17.35
CA LEU A 36 10.09 29.87 -17.65
C LEU A 36 11.60 29.84 -17.35
N ARG A 37 12.31 30.94 -17.65
CA ARG A 37 13.74 31.10 -17.31
C ARG A 37 13.97 31.14 -15.80
N LEU A 38 13.11 31.84 -15.05
CA LEU A 38 13.19 31.91 -13.59
C LEU A 38 12.85 30.56 -12.93
N ARG A 39 11.88 29.80 -13.45
CA ARG A 39 11.59 28.43 -12.99
C ARG A 39 12.73 27.46 -13.28
N LYS A 40 13.34 27.55 -14.47
CA LYS A 40 14.50 26.72 -14.83
C LYS A 40 15.71 27.03 -13.94
N ALA A 41 16.03 28.31 -13.75
CA ALA A 41 17.12 28.72 -12.85
C ALA A 41 16.89 28.32 -11.38
N ARG A 42 15.62 28.24 -10.93
CA ARG A 42 15.28 27.77 -9.58
C ARG A 42 15.47 26.25 -9.42
N LEU A 43 15.11 25.48 -10.45
CA LEU A 43 15.34 24.03 -10.49
C LEU A 43 16.83 23.68 -10.60
N ASP A 44 17.58 24.41 -11.43
CA ASP A 44 19.02 24.20 -11.61
C ASP A 44 19.77 24.48 -10.28
N ASN A 45 19.38 25.53 -9.53
CA ASN A 45 19.98 25.86 -8.22
C ASN A 45 19.55 24.88 -7.10
N GLU A 46 18.36 24.27 -7.19
CA GLU A 46 17.95 23.18 -6.27
C GLU A 46 18.65 21.85 -6.56
N LEU A 47 19.00 21.58 -7.82
CA LEU A 47 19.80 20.41 -8.22
C LEU A 47 21.26 20.56 -7.79
N GLU A 48 21.87 21.74 -7.97
CA GLU A 48 23.25 22.01 -7.57
C GLU A 48 23.42 21.93 -6.04
N LYS A 49 22.46 22.47 -5.26
CA LYS A 49 22.42 22.30 -3.80
C LYS A 49 22.23 20.84 -3.34
N ARG A 50 21.59 20.01 -4.17
CA ARG A 50 21.43 18.57 -3.88
C ARG A 50 22.70 17.80 -4.18
N GLU A 51 23.40 18.11 -5.26
CA GLU A 51 24.70 17.47 -5.60
C GLU A 51 25.76 17.74 -4.52
N ASP A 52 25.85 18.97 -4.01
CA ASP A 52 26.75 19.33 -2.90
C ASP A 52 26.39 18.62 -1.57
N SER A 53 25.09 18.42 -1.31
CA SER A 53 24.63 17.71 -0.10
C SER A 53 24.93 16.20 -0.15
N VAL A 54 24.91 15.61 -1.35
CA VAL A 54 25.20 14.19 -1.58
C VAL A 54 26.72 13.94 -1.50
N THR A 55 27.55 14.88 -1.97
CA THR A 55 29.01 14.76 -1.83
C THR A 55 29.48 14.87 -0.38
N MET A 56 28.85 15.71 0.44
CA MET A 56 29.18 15.83 1.86
C MET A 56 28.72 14.60 2.69
N ALA A 57 27.61 13.96 2.32
CA ALA A 57 27.15 12.73 2.96
C ALA A 57 27.99 11.49 2.55
N GLY A 58 28.69 11.55 1.40
CA GLY A 58 29.52 10.46 0.88
C GLY A 58 30.93 10.36 1.49
N ILE A 59 31.44 11.41 2.12
CA ILE A 59 32.85 11.46 2.58
C ILE A 59 33.03 11.07 4.06
N GLN A 60 31.95 10.93 4.85
CA GLN A 60 32.04 10.55 6.27
C GLN A 60 31.92 9.04 6.57
N ARG A 61 31.92 8.16 5.55
CA ARG A 61 31.75 6.70 5.75
C ARG A 61 33.03 5.87 5.82
N GLU A 62 34.22 6.45 5.71
CA GLU A 62 35.47 5.70 5.76
C GLU A 62 36.48 6.29 6.76
N ALA A 63 36.26 6.08 8.06
CA ALA A 63 37.33 6.04 9.08
C ALA A 63 36.75 5.57 10.42
N GLY A 64 36.81 4.26 10.69
CA GLY A 64 36.44 3.73 12.01
C GLY A 64 36.04 2.25 12.05
N GLY A 65 36.69 1.37 11.29
CA GLY A 65 36.43 -0.06 11.29
C GLY A 65 37.07 -0.78 12.47
N GLY A 66 36.48 -0.67 13.66
CA GLY A 66 36.68 -1.63 14.74
C GLY A 66 35.80 -2.85 14.51
N LEU A 67 36.39 -4.04 14.42
CA LEU A 67 35.67 -5.31 14.41
C LEU A 67 34.97 -5.53 15.76
N SER A 68 33.73 -5.08 15.91
CA SER A 68 32.81 -5.64 16.91
C SER A 68 31.36 -5.29 16.60
N ASP A 69 30.53 -6.32 16.63
CA ASP A 69 29.06 -6.29 16.76
C ASP A 69 28.22 -6.28 15.46
N ARG A 70 28.27 -7.40 14.73
CA ARG A 70 27.28 -7.77 13.69
C ARG A 70 26.17 -8.70 14.23
N ARG A 71 25.93 -8.78 15.54
CA ARG A 71 25.06 -9.83 16.12
C ARG A 71 23.62 -9.42 16.44
N TYR A 72 23.22 -8.18 16.21
CA TYR A 72 21.83 -7.75 16.43
C TYR A 72 21.40 -6.73 15.36
N PRO A 73 20.33 -6.98 14.58
CA PRO A 73 19.69 -5.91 13.83
C PRO A 73 19.22 -4.84 14.83
N PRO A 74 19.20 -3.55 14.43
CA PRO A 74 18.74 -2.49 15.31
C PRO A 74 17.33 -2.82 15.83
N MET A 75 17.15 -2.71 17.16
CA MET A 75 15.91 -2.99 17.91
C MET A 75 14.66 -2.25 17.41
N ASN A 76 14.84 -1.30 16.50
CA ASN A 76 13.82 -0.66 15.69
C ASN A 76 14.35 -0.62 14.25
N ALA A 77 14.22 -1.71 13.49
CA ALA A 77 14.22 -1.57 12.04
C ALA A 77 13.08 -0.59 11.70
N PRO A 78 13.33 0.46 10.89
CA PRO A 78 12.25 1.37 10.51
C PRO A 78 11.13 0.55 9.89
N GLU A 79 9.96 0.56 10.54
CA GLU A 79 8.79 -0.15 10.02
C GLU A 79 8.43 0.43 8.65
N ALA A 80 8.14 -0.44 7.68
CA ALA A 80 7.83 -0.03 6.32
C ALA A 80 6.67 0.97 6.29
N THR A 81 6.80 2.05 5.53
CA THR A 81 5.72 3.00 5.30
C THR A 81 5.07 2.74 3.95
N MET A 82 3.80 2.31 4.00
CA MET A 82 3.08 1.75 2.87
C MET A 82 2.03 2.70 2.27
N ALA A 83 1.91 2.64 0.95
CA ALA A 83 0.78 3.18 0.22
C ALA A 83 -0.01 2.07 -0.47
N VAL A 84 -1.32 2.03 -0.24
CA VAL A 84 -2.22 0.99 -0.74
C VAL A 84 -3.08 1.55 -1.87
N PHE A 85 -3.02 0.87 -3.01
CA PHE A 85 -3.77 1.16 -4.22
C PHE A 85 -4.66 -0.04 -4.54
N LEU A 86 -5.97 0.16 -4.48
CA LEU A 86 -6.96 -0.87 -4.71
C LEU A 86 -7.65 -0.65 -6.06
N ASP A 87 -7.50 -1.63 -6.93
CA ASP A 87 -8.33 -1.78 -8.11
C ASP A 87 -9.53 -2.66 -7.75
N LEU A 88 -10.65 -1.99 -7.48
CA LEU A 88 -11.83 -2.66 -6.96
C LEU A 88 -12.51 -3.54 -8.02
N GLU A 89 -12.46 -3.14 -9.28
CA GLU A 89 -13.16 -3.87 -10.34
C GLU A 89 -12.53 -5.23 -10.57
N ASN A 90 -11.20 -5.28 -10.69
CA ASN A 90 -10.48 -6.54 -10.89
C ASN A 90 -10.62 -7.48 -9.69
N ILE A 91 -10.56 -6.95 -8.46
CA ILE A 91 -10.72 -7.76 -7.25
C ILE A 91 -12.16 -8.24 -7.05
N ALA A 92 -13.16 -7.39 -7.32
CA ALA A 92 -14.56 -7.76 -7.18
C ALA A 92 -14.97 -8.80 -8.23
N LEU A 93 -14.46 -8.70 -9.45
CA LEU A 93 -14.66 -9.70 -10.50
C LEU A 93 -14.01 -11.03 -10.10
N GLY A 94 -12.73 -11.02 -9.73
CA GLY A 94 -12.03 -12.24 -9.33
C GLY A 94 -12.63 -12.93 -8.09
N ALA A 95 -13.12 -12.15 -7.11
CA ALA A 95 -13.78 -12.70 -5.93
C ALA A 95 -15.14 -13.34 -6.24
N ARG A 96 -15.90 -12.77 -7.20
CA ARG A 96 -17.18 -13.34 -7.66
C ARG A 96 -16.97 -14.63 -8.44
N GLU A 97 -15.93 -14.71 -9.27
CA GLU A 97 -15.58 -15.92 -10.04
C GLU A 97 -15.10 -17.06 -9.13
N ALA A 98 -14.45 -16.75 -8.01
CA ALA A 98 -13.98 -17.71 -7.03
C ALA A 98 -15.02 -18.09 -5.94
N ASP A 99 -16.30 -17.73 -6.13
CA ASP A 99 -17.43 -18.03 -5.24
C ASP A 99 -17.25 -17.53 -3.78
N TYR A 100 -16.53 -16.43 -3.58
CA TYR A 100 -16.44 -15.79 -2.27
C TYR A 100 -17.63 -14.86 -2.05
N PRO A 101 -18.41 -15.03 -0.96
CA PRO A 101 -19.69 -14.34 -0.79
C PRO A 101 -19.55 -12.82 -0.58
N LYS A 102 -18.34 -12.32 -0.27
CA LYS A 102 -18.00 -10.89 -0.31
C LYS A 102 -16.49 -10.69 -0.17
N PHE A 103 -15.88 -9.86 -1.03
CA PHE A 103 -14.53 -9.35 -0.78
C PHE A 103 -14.54 -8.46 0.47
N ASP A 104 -13.61 -8.72 1.39
CA ASP A 104 -13.45 -8.04 2.67
C ASP A 104 -12.04 -7.45 2.75
N ILE A 105 -11.96 -6.14 2.51
CA ILE A 105 -10.72 -5.37 2.52
C ILE A 105 -10.04 -5.37 3.90
N GLN A 106 -10.78 -5.56 5.00
CA GLN A 106 -10.22 -5.53 6.35
C GLN A 106 -9.18 -6.62 6.55
N LYS A 107 -9.41 -7.81 5.98
CA LYS A 107 -8.46 -8.93 6.07
C LYS A 107 -7.12 -8.62 5.41
N VAL A 108 -7.17 -7.92 4.28
CA VAL A 108 -5.96 -7.44 3.59
C VAL A 108 -5.25 -6.40 4.46
N LEU A 109 -5.99 -5.42 5.00
CA LEU A 109 -5.41 -4.40 5.86
C LEU A 109 -4.78 -4.98 7.12
N GLU A 110 -5.42 -5.93 7.79
CA GLU A 110 -4.87 -6.58 8.98
C GLU A 110 -3.53 -7.26 8.71
N ARG A 111 -3.41 -7.95 7.57
CA ARG A 111 -2.15 -8.57 7.13
C ARG A 111 -1.08 -7.51 6.87
N LEU A 112 -1.42 -6.44 6.15
CA LEU A 112 -0.48 -5.35 5.84
C LEU A 112 -0.03 -4.61 7.10
N LEU A 113 -0.90 -4.44 8.09
CA LEU A 113 -0.60 -3.77 9.36
C LEU A 113 0.39 -4.55 10.24
N LEU A 114 0.73 -5.79 9.91
CA LEU A 114 1.84 -6.52 10.53
C LEU A 114 3.19 -6.10 9.92
N LYS A 115 3.21 -5.79 8.62
CA LYS A 115 4.42 -5.42 7.86
C LYS A 115 4.87 -3.98 8.07
N GLY A 116 3.93 -3.07 8.29
CA GLY A 116 4.27 -1.65 8.39
C GLY A 116 3.10 -0.72 8.69
N HIS A 117 3.33 0.57 8.51
CA HIS A 117 2.35 1.63 8.67
C HIS A 117 1.75 2.02 7.33
N ILE A 118 0.42 1.99 7.23
CA ILE A 118 -0.28 2.43 6.02
C ILE A 118 -0.56 3.94 6.13
N VAL A 119 0.02 4.74 5.22
CA VAL A 119 -0.14 6.21 5.20
C VAL A 119 -1.04 6.70 4.08
N VAL A 120 -1.21 5.92 3.01
CA VAL A 120 -2.10 6.24 1.88
C VAL A 120 -2.96 5.01 1.58
N LYS A 121 -4.26 5.23 1.37
CA LYS A 121 -5.23 4.22 0.95
C LYS A 121 -6.14 4.83 -0.11
N LYS A 122 -6.02 4.37 -1.36
CA LYS A 122 -6.84 4.82 -2.49
C LYS A 122 -7.52 3.64 -3.16
N ALA A 123 -8.80 3.79 -3.48
CA ALA A 123 -9.58 2.78 -4.20
C ALA A 123 -10.16 3.37 -5.48
N TYR A 124 -9.95 2.70 -6.61
CA TYR A 124 -10.33 3.15 -7.95
C TYR A 124 -11.45 2.26 -8.48
N CYS A 125 -12.58 2.86 -8.88
CA CYS A 125 -13.74 2.12 -9.37
C CYS A 125 -14.80 3.02 -10.02
N ASP A 126 -15.62 2.46 -10.91
CA ASP A 126 -16.99 2.94 -11.15
C ASP A 126 -17.91 2.57 -9.99
N PHE A 127 -17.96 3.48 -9.05
CA PHE A 127 -18.55 3.32 -7.73
C PHE A 127 -20.10 3.42 -7.78
N GLU A 128 -20.65 3.81 -8.93
CA GLU A 128 -22.07 3.67 -9.25
C GLU A 128 -22.45 2.20 -9.54
N ARG A 129 -21.52 1.42 -10.11
CA ARG A 129 -21.72 -0.02 -10.37
C ARG A 129 -21.42 -0.90 -9.15
N TYR A 130 -20.49 -0.50 -8.31
CA TYR A 130 -19.99 -1.27 -7.17
C TYR A 130 -20.35 -0.64 -5.81
N LYS A 131 -21.61 -0.21 -5.66
CA LYS A 131 -22.10 0.51 -4.46
C LYS A 131 -21.99 -0.31 -3.17
N GLU A 132 -22.03 -1.64 -3.25
CA GLU A 132 -21.99 -2.54 -2.10
C GLU A 132 -20.65 -2.50 -1.35
N PHE A 133 -19.57 -2.04 -2.01
CA PHE A 133 -18.23 -1.93 -1.45
C PHE A 133 -17.92 -0.55 -0.88
N LYS A 134 -18.66 0.49 -1.30
CA LYS A 134 -18.46 1.88 -0.84
C LYS A 134 -18.40 2.00 0.68
N ARG A 135 -19.39 1.40 1.37
CA ARG A 135 -19.48 1.49 2.83
C ARG A 135 -18.25 0.89 3.51
N GLY A 136 -17.87 -0.33 3.13
CA GLY A 136 -16.72 -1.01 3.73
C GLY A 136 -15.40 -0.29 3.48
N LEU A 137 -15.21 0.24 2.27
CA LEU A 137 -14.01 1.02 1.91
C LEU A 137 -13.95 2.37 2.63
N HIS A 138 -15.10 3.05 2.76
CA HIS A 138 -15.20 4.30 3.53
C HIS A 138 -14.94 4.07 5.02
N GLU A 139 -15.51 3.02 5.62
CA GLU A 139 -15.23 2.62 7.01
C GLU A 139 -13.75 2.26 7.21
N ALA A 140 -13.11 1.69 6.20
CA ALA A 140 -11.68 1.42 6.16
C ALA A 140 -10.81 2.67 5.87
N ALA A 141 -11.41 3.86 5.76
CA ALA A 141 -10.74 5.13 5.45
C ALA A 141 -9.93 5.11 4.14
N PHE A 142 -10.48 4.51 3.09
CA PHE A 142 -9.99 4.69 1.72
C PHE A 142 -10.50 6.00 1.12
N GLU A 143 -9.62 6.71 0.42
CA GLU A 143 -10.03 7.72 -0.55
C GLU A 143 -10.66 7.02 -1.76
N LEU A 144 -11.93 7.32 -2.02
CA LEU A 144 -12.70 6.71 -3.11
C LEU A 144 -12.53 7.55 -4.38
N ILE A 145 -11.79 7.04 -5.35
CA ILE A 145 -11.56 7.68 -6.64
C ILE A 145 -12.59 7.15 -7.65
N GLU A 146 -13.58 7.98 -7.95
CA GLU A 146 -14.64 7.67 -8.92
C GLU A 146 -14.10 7.73 -10.36
N ILE A 147 -14.26 6.62 -11.10
CA ILE A 147 -13.88 6.49 -12.51
C ILE A 147 -15.13 6.10 -13.32
N PRO A 148 -15.92 7.07 -13.82
CA PRO A 148 -17.15 6.75 -14.54
C PRO A 148 -16.84 6.13 -15.91
N HIS A 149 -17.52 5.03 -16.23
CA HIS A 149 -17.43 4.43 -17.56
C HIS A 149 -18.24 5.22 -18.59
N VAL A 150 -17.65 6.28 -19.16
CA VAL A 150 -18.30 7.12 -20.19
C VAL A 150 -18.34 6.51 -21.60
N SER A 151 -17.66 5.39 -21.86
CA SER A 151 -17.75 4.62 -23.12
C SER A 151 -17.25 3.17 -22.98
N GLN A 152 -17.47 2.31 -23.99
CA GLN A 152 -16.96 0.91 -24.03
C GLN A 152 -15.42 0.81 -23.86
N SER A 153 -14.67 1.89 -24.11
CA SER A 153 -13.22 1.97 -23.94
C SER A 153 -12.77 2.43 -22.53
N GLY A 154 -13.70 2.56 -21.58
CA GLY A 154 -13.45 3.12 -20.25
C GLY A 154 -12.63 2.25 -19.29
N LYS A 155 -12.46 0.94 -19.58
CA LYS A 155 -11.83 -0.04 -18.68
C LYS A 155 -10.42 0.36 -18.24
N ASN A 156 -9.58 0.80 -19.18
CA ASN A 156 -8.19 1.20 -18.88
C ASN A 156 -8.08 2.52 -18.11
N SER A 157 -9.18 3.26 -17.90
CA SER A 157 -9.12 4.57 -17.25
C SER A 157 -8.78 4.46 -15.77
N ALA A 158 -9.28 3.40 -15.11
CA ALA A 158 -8.99 3.15 -13.70
C ALA A 158 -7.50 2.79 -13.53
N ASP A 159 -7.00 1.87 -14.35
CA ASP A 159 -5.61 1.39 -14.32
C ASP A 159 -4.64 2.54 -14.59
N ILE A 160 -4.87 3.32 -15.66
CA ILE A 160 -4.02 4.47 -16.00
C ILE A 160 -4.04 5.49 -14.86
N ARG A 161 -5.21 5.80 -14.29
CA ARG A 161 -5.30 6.75 -13.19
C ARG A 161 -4.55 6.26 -11.96
N MET A 162 -4.69 4.98 -11.61
CA MET A 162 -3.98 4.37 -10.49
C MET A 162 -2.46 4.40 -10.69
N VAL A 163 -1.97 4.10 -11.89
CA VAL A 163 -0.54 4.18 -12.25
C VAL A 163 -0.01 5.59 -12.09
N VAL A 164 -0.73 6.60 -12.60
CA VAL A 164 -0.33 8.01 -12.49
C VAL A 164 -0.24 8.44 -11.02
N ASP A 165 -1.27 8.15 -10.22
CA ASP A 165 -1.31 8.52 -8.80
C ASP A 165 -0.20 7.81 -7.99
N ALA A 166 0.11 6.54 -8.30
CA ALA A 166 1.17 5.78 -7.63
C ALA A 166 2.57 6.34 -7.96
N LEU A 167 2.84 6.66 -9.22
CA LEU A 167 4.11 7.27 -9.62
C LEU A 167 4.28 8.68 -9.06
N ASP A 168 3.22 9.50 -9.05
CA ASP A 168 3.26 10.82 -8.41
C ASP A 168 3.59 10.70 -6.92
N LEU A 169 2.97 9.75 -6.22
CA LEU A 169 3.27 9.49 -4.80
C LEU A 169 4.73 9.03 -4.61
N CYS A 170 5.22 8.15 -5.47
CA CYS A 170 6.60 7.65 -5.43
C CYS A 170 7.62 8.79 -5.52
N TYR A 171 7.40 9.78 -6.37
CA TYR A 171 8.33 10.90 -6.54
C TYR A 171 8.13 12.03 -5.52
N THR A 172 6.90 12.27 -5.06
CA THR A 172 6.58 13.39 -4.16
C THR A 172 6.73 13.04 -2.68
N LYS A 173 6.55 11.77 -2.30
CA LYS A 173 6.58 11.30 -0.91
C LYS A 173 7.69 10.26 -0.71
N GLY A 174 8.93 10.74 -0.63
CA GLY A 174 10.11 9.87 -0.48
C GLY A 174 10.11 8.94 0.73
N HIS A 175 9.34 9.26 1.78
CA HIS A 175 9.20 8.42 2.98
C HIS A 175 8.29 7.19 2.79
N VAL A 176 7.53 7.10 1.69
CA VAL A 176 6.80 5.88 1.34
C VAL A 176 7.79 4.94 0.69
N ASP A 177 8.12 3.85 1.35
CA ASP A 177 9.08 2.85 0.89
C ASP A 177 8.41 1.65 0.20
N THR A 178 7.14 1.39 0.52
CA THR A 178 6.43 0.19 0.10
C THR A 178 5.12 0.55 -0.59
N PHE A 179 4.86 -0.07 -1.74
CA PHE A 179 3.65 0.11 -2.53
C PHE A 179 2.88 -1.19 -2.57
N VAL A 180 1.62 -1.16 -2.15
CA VAL A 180 0.73 -2.31 -2.20
C VAL A 180 -0.25 -2.11 -3.34
N ILE A 181 -0.20 -3.02 -4.32
CA ILE A 181 -1.11 -3.03 -5.48
C ILE A 181 -2.08 -4.19 -5.30
N ILE A 182 -3.34 -3.86 -5.02
CA ILE A 182 -4.40 -4.85 -4.89
C ILE A 182 -5.10 -4.99 -6.24
N SER A 183 -4.61 -5.91 -7.06
CA SER A 183 -5.17 -6.29 -8.37
C SER A 183 -4.65 -7.69 -8.78
N GLY A 184 -5.29 -8.30 -9.77
CA GLY A 184 -4.81 -9.53 -10.42
C GLY A 184 -4.21 -9.32 -11.82
N ASP A 185 -4.27 -8.09 -12.34
CA ASP A 185 -3.96 -7.78 -13.74
C ASP A 185 -2.46 -7.61 -14.01
N SER A 186 -1.98 -8.21 -15.09
CA SER A 186 -0.61 -8.03 -15.59
C SER A 186 -0.32 -6.63 -16.14
N ASP A 187 -1.34 -5.82 -16.45
CA ASP A 187 -1.17 -4.46 -16.96
C ASP A 187 -0.47 -3.52 -15.95
N PHE A 188 -0.39 -3.91 -14.67
CA PHE A 188 0.39 -3.19 -13.64
C PHE A 188 1.89 -3.53 -13.64
N SER A 189 2.35 -4.50 -14.44
CA SER A 189 3.76 -4.89 -14.52
C SER A 189 4.73 -3.72 -14.80
N PRO A 190 4.42 -2.76 -15.70
CA PRO A 190 5.27 -1.59 -15.91
C PRO A 190 5.34 -0.67 -14.69
N LEU A 191 4.23 -0.52 -13.93
CA LEU A 191 4.22 0.24 -12.68
C LEU A 191 5.12 -0.42 -11.64
N VAL A 192 5.00 -1.74 -11.46
CA VAL A 192 5.84 -2.51 -10.53
C VAL A 192 7.32 -2.32 -10.87
N SER A 193 7.68 -2.48 -12.14
CA SER A 193 9.05 -2.30 -12.62
C SER A 193 9.57 -0.89 -12.30
N LYS A 194 8.75 0.15 -12.56
CA LYS A 194 9.13 1.55 -12.30
C LYS A 194 9.27 1.87 -10.82
N LEU A 195 8.43 1.28 -9.96
CA LEU A 195 8.54 1.42 -8.50
C LEU A 195 9.83 0.78 -7.99
N ARG A 196 10.17 -0.42 -8.47
CA ARG A 196 11.41 -1.14 -8.12
C ARG A 196 12.65 -0.41 -8.60
N GLU A 197 12.63 0.16 -9.81
CA GLU A 197 13.69 1.06 -10.29
C GLU A 197 13.93 2.27 -9.36
N ASN A 198 12.90 2.71 -8.63
CA ASN A 198 12.98 3.78 -7.63
C ASN A 198 13.26 3.26 -6.20
N ALA A 199 13.79 2.04 -6.08
CA ALA A 199 14.11 1.37 -4.81
C ALA A 199 12.91 1.29 -3.85
N LYS A 200 11.70 1.09 -4.40
CA LYS A 200 10.49 0.81 -3.62
C LYS A 200 10.21 -0.68 -3.61
N THR A 201 9.76 -1.18 -2.46
CA THR A 201 9.24 -2.54 -2.33
C THR A 201 7.82 -2.58 -2.85
N VAL A 202 7.47 -3.61 -3.62
CA VAL A 202 6.13 -3.79 -4.17
C VAL A 202 5.49 -5.08 -3.67
N ILE A 203 4.34 -4.94 -3.01
CA ILE A 203 3.52 -6.05 -2.53
C ILE A 203 2.29 -6.15 -3.45
N GLY A 204 2.18 -7.25 -4.19
CA GLY A 204 0.98 -7.60 -4.93
C GLY A 204 -0.05 -8.26 -4.03
N VAL A 205 -1.34 -7.96 -4.22
CA VAL A 205 -2.43 -8.64 -3.54
C VAL A 205 -3.51 -9.00 -4.56
N GLY A 206 -3.86 -10.27 -4.67
CA GLY A 206 -4.83 -10.74 -5.66
C GLY A 206 -5.53 -12.04 -5.28
N VAL A 207 -6.54 -12.41 -6.08
CA VAL A 207 -7.24 -13.70 -5.95
C VAL A 207 -6.50 -14.74 -6.78
N LYS A 208 -6.25 -15.93 -6.21
CA LYS A 208 -5.34 -16.93 -6.79
C LYS A 208 -5.69 -17.33 -8.23
N ASN A 209 -6.98 -17.49 -8.53
CA ASN A 209 -7.47 -17.91 -9.85
C ASN A 209 -7.60 -16.77 -10.86
N SER A 210 -7.47 -15.52 -10.43
CA SER A 210 -7.66 -14.33 -11.25
C SER A 210 -6.40 -13.45 -11.32
N THR A 211 -5.27 -13.97 -10.84
CA THR A 211 -3.98 -13.29 -10.85
C THR A 211 -3.10 -13.87 -11.96
N SER A 212 -2.52 -13.00 -12.78
CA SER A 212 -1.53 -13.39 -13.78
C SER A 212 -0.17 -13.71 -13.18
N ASP A 213 0.48 -14.79 -13.64
CA ASP A 213 1.86 -15.14 -13.26
C ASP A 213 2.84 -14.01 -13.57
N LEU A 214 2.59 -13.21 -14.63
CA LEU A 214 3.43 -12.05 -14.97
C LEU A 214 3.38 -10.97 -13.89
N PHE A 215 2.19 -10.71 -13.33
CA PHE A 215 2.04 -9.74 -12.25
C PHE A 215 2.75 -10.23 -10.99
N LEU A 216 2.53 -11.50 -10.63
CA LEU A 216 3.15 -12.12 -9.45
C LEU A 216 4.67 -12.06 -9.51
N ASN A 217 5.27 -12.50 -10.62
CA ASN A 217 6.72 -12.57 -10.76
C ASN A 217 7.41 -11.20 -10.78
N ASN A 218 6.66 -10.13 -11.03
CA ASN A 218 7.22 -8.77 -11.02
C ASN A 218 7.26 -8.15 -9.63
N CYS A 219 6.38 -8.59 -8.72
CA CYS A 219 6.30 -8.09 -7.34
C CYS A 219 7.45 -8.64 -6.48
N ASP A 220 7.84 -7.91 -5.44
CA ASP A 220 8.83 -8.40 -4.46
C ASP A 220 8.19 -9.38 -3.47
N GLU A 221 6.90 -9.17 -3.18
CA GLU A 221 6.07 -10.07 -2.38
C GLU A 221 4.66 -10.17 -2.98
N PHE A 222 4.00 -11.32 -2.82
CA PHE A 222 2.61 -11.51 -3.25
C PHE A 222 1.75 -12.14 -2.16
N LEU A 223 0.60 -11.53 -1.86
CA LEU A 223 -0.39 -12.03 -0.90
C LEU A 223 -1.65 -12.49 -1.63
N TYR A 224 -2.00 -13.77 -1.48
CA TYR A 224 -3.26 -14.29 -1.99
C TYR A 224 -4.41 -14.02 -1.03
N TYR A 225 -5.45 -13.36 -1.53
CA TYR A 225 -6.66 -13.08 -0.75
C TYR A 225 -7.31 -14.36 -0.20
N ASP A 226 -7.29 -15.44 -0.99
CA ASP A 226 -7.78 -16.78 -0.60
C ASP A 226 -7.18 -17.27 0.72
N ASP A 227 -5.87 -17.11 0.90
CA ASP A 227 -5.15 -17.59 2.06
C ASP A 227 -5.48 -16.74 3.30
N LEU A 228 -5.67 -15.43 3.11
CA LEU A 228 -6.11 -14.52 4.17
C LEU A 228 -7.51 -14.88 4.68
N VAL A 229 -8.40 -15.32 3.78
CA VAL A 229 -9.75 -15.74 4.15
C VAL A 229 -9.75 -17.08 4.87
N ARG A 230 -8.91 -18.04 4.46
CA ARG A 230 -8.77 -19.37 5.08
C ARG A 230 -8.20 -19.28 6.49
N ASN A 231 -7.09 -18.58 6.67
CA ASN A 231 -6.41 -18.45 7.97
C ASN A 231 -7.31 -17.77 9.02
N SER A 232 -8.14 -16.81 8.60
CA SER A 232 -9.15 -16.19 9.47
C SER A 232 -10.23 -17.17 9.94
N LYS A 233 -10.65 -18.13 9.10
CA LYS A 233 -11.64 -19.16 9.50
C LYS A 233 -11.06 -20.15 10.49
N GLU A 234 -9.80 -20.54 10.32
CA GLU A 234 -9.11 -21.47 11.21
C GLU A 234 -8.85 -20.85 12.59
N ALA A 235 -8.39 -19.59 12.63
CA ALA A 235 -8.26 -18.83 13.87
C ALA A 235 -9.61 -18.68 14.62
N HIS A 236 -10.71 -18.48 13.89
CA HIS A 236 -12.04 -18.43 14.50
C HIS A 236 -12.57 -19.80 14.95
N ALA A 237 -12.23 -20.89 14.27
CA ALA A 237 -12.66 -22.24 14.64
C ALA A 237 -12.02 -22.71 15.96
N LEU A 238 -10.77 -22.31 16.23
CA LEU A 238 -10.07 -22.57 17.50
C LEU A 238 -10.63 -21.75 18.68
N SER A 239 -11.30 -20.62 18.41
CA SER A 239 -11.94 -19.76 19.42
C SER A 239 -13.37 -20.19 19.84
N GLY A 240 -13.87 -21.32 19.33
CA GLY A 240 -15.29 -21.71 19.37
C GLY A 240 -15.88 -22.17 20.73
N HIS A 241 -15.15 -22.13 21.84
CA HIS A 241 -15.66 -22.50 23.17
C HIS A 241 -15.94 -21.26 24.05
N GLN A 242 -16.83 -20.38 23.62
CA GLN A 242 -17.46 -19.40 24.53
C GLN A 242 -18.98 -19.56 24.52
N GLU A 243 -19.48 -20.18 25.59
CA GLU A 243 -20.90 -20.23 25.93
C GLU A 243 -21.50 -18.81 26.00
N LYS A 244 -22.56 -18.58 25.23
CA LYS A 244 -23.37 -17.37 25.31
C LYS A 244 -24.11 -17.32 26.66
N LYS A 245 -23.83 -16.31 27.48
CA LYS A 245 -24.75 -15.82 28.53
C LYS A 245 -25.09 -14.32 28.36
N PRO A 246 -26.27 -13.89 28.84
CA PRO A 246 -27.04 -12.83 28.21
C PRO A 246 -26.64 -11.41 28.63
N LYS A 247 -27.02 -10.45 27.77
CA LYS A 247 -26.75 -9.01 27.85
C LYS A 247 -27.26 -8.37 29.15
N GLY A 248 -26.36 -7.69 29.86
CA GLY A 248 -26.70 -6.75 30.93
C GLY A 248 -25.49 -5.91 31.37
N LYS A 249 -25.50 -4.61 31.02
CA LYS A 249 -24.52 -3.53 31.33
C LYS A 249 -23.08 -3.77 30.85
N ALA A 250 -22.50 -2.78 30.15
CA ALA A 250 -21.18 -2.86 29.54
C ALA A 250 -20.13 -3.39 30.54
N PRO A 251 -19.61 -4.61 30.36
CA PRO A 251 -18.54 -5.12 31.20
C PRO A 251 -17.29 -4.28 30.91
N LYS A 252 -16.50 -3.97 31.95
CA LYS A 252 -15.09 -3.60 31.72
C LYS A 252 -14.48 -4.67 30.80
N PRO A 253 -13.75 -4.31 29.74
CA PRO A 253 -13.16 -5.32 28.88
C PRO A 253 -12.24 -6.20 29.75
N SER A 254 -12.48 -7.51 29.73
CA SER A 254 -11.81 -8.44 30.63
C SER A 254 -10.31 -8.48 30.34
N ALA A 255 -9.50 -8.72 31.37
CA ALA A 255 -8.07 -8.95 31.21
C ALA A 255 -7.79 -10.05 30.17
N ASP A 256 -8.65 -11.07 30.12
CA ASP A 256 -8.59 -12.17 29.15
C ASP A 256 -8.64 -11.68 27.70
N LYS A 257 -9.45 -10.65 27.40
CA LYS A 257 -9.54 -10.09 26.06
C LYS A 257 -8.23 -9.41 25.63
N ALA A 258 -7.53 -8.74 26.54
CA ALA A 258 -6.21 -8.15 26.23
C ALA A 258 -5.15 -9.24 26.02
N LEU A 259 -5.18 -10.28 26.84
CA LEU A 259 -4.27 -11.42 26.70
C LEU A 259 -4.48 -12.14 25.37
N GLN A 260 -5.73 -12.39 24.99
CA GLN A 260 -6.08 -12.98 23.71
C GLN A 260 -5.56 -12.12 22.54
N MET A 261 -5.77 -10.80 22.57
CA MET A 261 -5.25 -9.90 21.53
C MET A 261 -3.71 -9.95 21.40
N VAL A 262 -2.99 -10.12 22.52
CA VAL A 262 -1.53 -10.25 22.52
C VAL A 262 -1.10 -11.56 21.88
N VAL A 263 -1.72 -12.67 22.27
CA VAL A 263 -1.42 -14.01 21.71
C VAL A 263 -1.71 -14.05 20.22
N GLU A 264 -2.90 -13.60 19.80
CA GLU A 264 -3.27 -13.53 18.37
C GLU A 264 -2.32 -12.64 17.56
N THR A 265 -1.77 -11.58 18.16
CA THR A 265 -0.80 -10.71 17.49
C THR A 265 0.59 -11.33 17.45
N LEU A 266 0.99 -12.05 18.50
CA LEU A 266 2.26 -12.78 18.56
C LEU A 266 2.30 -13.88 17.51
N GLU A 267 1.27 -14.73 17.44
CA GLU A 267 1.14 -15.80 16.45
C GLU A 267 1.17 -15.25 15.03
N ALA A 268 0.42 -14.17 14.77
CA ALA A 268 0.41 -13.52 13.45
C ALA A 268 1.78 -12.93 13.07
N LEU A 269 2.53 -12.38 14.03
CA LEU A 269 3.89 -11.90 13.80
C LEU A 269 4.88 -13.04 13.57
N ALA A 270 4.74 -14.16 14.28
CA ALA A 270 5.58 -15.35 14.09
C ALA A 270 5.36 -15.97 12.70
N GLN A 271 4.10 -16.08 12.27
CA GLN A 271 3.76 -16.61 10.95
C GLN A 271 4.26 -15.70 9.80
N GLU A 272 4.28 -14.39 10.01
CA GLU A 272 4.81 -13.43 9.04
C GLU A 272 6.34 -13.50 8.90
N ARG A 273 7.04 -13.56 10.04
CA ARG A 273 8.50 -13.41 10.08
C ARG A 273 9.25 -14.74 9.92
N GLY A 274 8.56 -15.86 10.09
CA GLY A 274 9.16 -17.20 10.15
C GLY A 274 9.52 -17.61 11.57
N GLU A 275 9.53 -18.92 11.83
CA GLU A 275 9.65 -19.51 13.18
C GLU A 275 10.98 -19.16 13.90
N ASP A 276 12.03 -18.82 13.15
CA ASP A 276 13.36 -18.52 13.70
C ASP A 276 13.59 -17.01 13.98
N GLU A 277 12.67 -16.12 13.59
CA GLU A 277 12.84 -14.69 13.81
C GLU A 277 12.41 -14.25 15.22
N ARG A 278 13.31 -13.50 15.87
CA ARG A 278 13.10 -12.97 17.22
C ARG A 278 11.99 -11.92 17.26
N ILE A 279 10.96 -12.15 18.07
CA ILE A 279 9.86 -11.20 18.29
C ILE A 279 10.08 -10.45 19.60
N TRP A 280 10.11 -9.13 19.50
CA TRP A 280 10.24 -8.23 20.64
C TRP A 280 8.88 -7.79 21.17
N GLY A 281 8.75 -7.62 22.48
CA GLY A 281 7.51 -7.11 23.09
C GLY A 281 7.09 -5.73 22.55
N SER A 282 8.05 -4.87 22.17
CA SER A 282 7.79 -3.59 21.51
C SER A 282 7.10 -3.75 20.16
N MET A 283 7.54 -4.74 19.35
CA MET A 283 6.95 -5.04 18.04
C MET A 283 5.51 -5.53 18.18
N ILE A 284 5.25 -6.41 19.15
CA ILE A 284 3.88 -6.87 19.45
C ILE A 284 3.01 -5.68 19.82
N LYS A 285 3.49 -4.78 20.68
CA LYS A 285 2.76 -3.58 21.08
C LYS A 285 2.46 -2.65 19.90
N GLN A 286 3.42 -2.44 19.00
CA GLN A 286 3.26 -1.61 17.80
C GLN A 286 2.25 -2.22 16.83
N ALA A 287 2.39 -3.51 16.52
CA ALA A 287 1.45 -4.24 15.66
C ALA A 287 0.04 -4.28 16.26
N LEU A 288 -0.08 -4.50 17.57
CA LEU A 288 -1.37 -4.53 18.28
C LEU A 288 -2.07 -3.16 18.22
N LYS A 289 -1.34 -2.06 18.41
CA LYS A 289 -1.91 -0.70 18.29
C LYS A 289 -2.27 -0.35 16.84
N ARG A 290 -1.55 -0.88 15.85
CA ARG A 290 -1.88 -0.72 14.43
C ARG A 290 -3.19 -1.42 14.09
N ARG A 291 -3.36 -2.67 14.52
CA ARG A 291 -4.59 -3.47 14.30
C ARG A 291 -5.76 -3.00 15.16
N ASN A 292 -5.49 -2.50 16.36
CA ASN A 292 -6.49 -1.99 17.30
C ASN A 292 -6.06 -0.62 17.87
N PRO A 293 -6.33 0.49 17.16
CA PRO A 293 -5.94 1.83 17.59
C PRO A 293 -6.52 2.26 18.95
N GLY A 294 -7.64 1.66 19.38
CA GLY A 294 -8.25 1.91 20.69
C GLY A 294 -7.59 1.14 21.85
N PHE A 295 -6.60 0.29 21.57
CA PHE A 295 -5.95 -0.53 22.59
C PHE A 295 -5.15 0.32 23.58
N ASN A 296 -5.47 0.15 24.86
CA ASN A 296 -4.76 0.75 25.98
C ASN A 296 -4.75 -0.23 27.15
N GLU A 297 -3.57 -0.61 27.62
CA GLU A 297 -3.34 -1.62 28.66
C GLU A 297 -4.08 -1.28 29.97
N ARG A 298 -4.19 0.02 30.28
CA ARG A 298 -4.90 0.51 31.47
C ARG A 298 -6.41 0.26 31.41
N ALA A 299 -6.99 0.26 30.21
CA ALA A 299 -8.41 -0.06 30.04
C ALA A 299 -8.73 -1.51 30.42
N TYR A 300 -7.72 -2.39 30.39
CA TYR A 300 -7.80 -3.82 30.72
C TYR A 300 -7.22 -4.15 32.10
N SER A 301 -7.02 -3.14 32.97
CA SER A 301 -6.50 -3.29 34.34
C SER A 301 -5.00 -3.61 34.46
N PHE A 302 -4.21 -3.37 33.40
CA PHE A 302 -2.74 -3.49 33.45
C PHE A 302 -2.08 -2.11 33.57
N ARG A 303 -0.98 -1.99 34.35
CA ARG A 303 -0.30 -0.69 34.55
C ARG A 303 0.62 -0.34 33.37
N SER A 304 1.19 -1.37 32.75
CA SER A 304 2.07 -1.30 31.58
C SER A 304 1.87 -2.49 30.64
N PHE A 305 2.45 -2.41 29.44
CA PHE A 305 2.47 -3.54 28.50
C PHE A 305 3.31 -4.71 29.01
N ASN A 306 4.39 -4.42 29.74
CA ASN A 306 5.22 -5.45 30.36
C ASN A 306 4.42 -6.25 31.40
N ASP A 307 3.55 -5.59 32.18
CA ASP A 307 2.67 -6.30 33.12
C ASP A 307 1.68 -7.23 32.41
N LEU A 308 1.20 -6.82 31.23
CA LEU A 308 0.32 -7.65 30.40
C LEU A 308 1.07 -8.88 29.86
N LEU A 309 2.31 -8.71 29.39
CA LEU A 309 3.16 -9.82 28.93
C LEU A 309 3.47 -10.79 30.08
N LEU A 310 3.83 -10.27 31.25
CA LEU A 310 4.13 -11.09 32.44
C LEU A 310 2.92 -11.92 32.89
N GLU A 311 1.72 -11.33 32.86
CA GLU A 311 0.49 -12.06 33.14
C GLU A 311 0.19 -13.13 32.08
N ALA A 312 0.49 -12.87 30.80
CA ALA A 312 0.38 -13.87 29.73
C ALA A 312 1.33 -15.05 29.94
N GLN A 313 2.58 -14.78 30.35
CA GLN A 313 3.54 -15.83 30.71
C GLN A 313 3.08 -16.63 31.94
N LYS A 314 2.57 -15.95 32.97
CA LYS A 314 2.05 -16.59 34.19
C LYS A 314 0.90 -17.55 33.89
N ARG A 315 0.12 -17.27 32.85
CA ARG A 315 -0.97 -18.12 32.37
C ARG A 315 -0.52 -19.18 31.36
N GLY A 316 0.78 -19.25 31.05
CA GLY A 316 1.34 -20.23 30.12
C GLY A 316 0.96 -19.98 28.66
N LEU A 317 0.60 -18.74 28.29
CA LEU A 317 0.18 -18.38 26.93
C LEU A 317 1.35 -17.98 26.03
N LEU A 318 2.48 -17.61 26.62
CA LEU A 318 3.72 -17.26 25.93
C LEU A 318 4.92 -17.48 26.85
N LYS A 319 6.12 -17.49 26.29
CA LYS A 319 7.38 -17.48 27.06
C LYS A 319 8.05 -16.13 26.89
N LEU A 320 8.58 -15.58 27.98
CA LEU A 320 9.38 -14.34 27.95
C LEU A 320 10.82 -14.64 28.31
N GLU A 321 11.74 -14.02 27.59
CA GLU A 321 13.15 -13.95 27.92
C GLU A 321 13.52 -12.47 28.16
N PRO A 322 13.97 -12.11 29.38
CA PRO A 322 14.32 -10.73 29.70
C PRO A 322 15.59 -10.30 28.96
N GLU A 323 15.58 -9.10 28.39
CA GLU A 323 16.77 -8.54 27.75
C GLU A 323 17.50 -7.56 28.66
N GLU A 324 18.78 -7.85 28.95
CA GLU A 324 19.61 -7.08 29.90
C GLU A 324 19.86 -5.61 29.47
N LYS A 325 19.76 -5.29 28.17
CA LYS A 325 20.12 -3.97 27.64
C LYS A 325 18.96 -2.98 27.49
N SER A 326 17.73 -3.44 27.31
CA SER A 326 16.59 -2.57 26.95
C SER A 326 15.48 -2.50 28.01
N GLY A 327 15.50 -3.40 29.01
CA GLY A 327 14.38 -3.56 29.94
C GLY A 327 13.10 -4.10 29.29
N GLY A 328 13.20 -4.60 28.05
CA GLY A 328 12.14 -5.28 27.32
C GLY A 328 12.23 -6.81 27.42
N TYR A 329 11.33 -7.48 26.70
CA TYR A 329 11.27 -8.94 26.62
C TYR A 329 11.32 -9.41 25.17
N LEU A 330 12.08 -10.46 24.92
CA LEU A 330 11.86 -11.36 23.80
C LEU A 330 10.66 -12.25 24.14
N VAL A 331 9.80 -12.47 23.16
CA VAL A 331 8.53 -13.16 23.34
C VAL A 331 8.45 -14.32 22.38
N TYR A 332 8.18 -15.51 22.90
CA TYR A 332 8.06 -16.74 22.12
C TYR A 332 6.65 -17.32 22.28
N PRO A 333 6.04 -17.83 21.19
CA PRO A 333 4.83 -18.64 21.30
C PRO A 333 5.12 -19.92 22.11
N VAL A 334 4.10 -20.45 22.77
CA VAL A 334 4.22 -21.76 23.42
C VAL A 334 3.95 -22.82 22.37
N GLU A 335 4.94 -23.69 22.10
CA GLU A 335 4.71 -24.88 21.28
C GLU A 335 3.64 -25.74 21.95
N GLU A 336 2.49 -25.92 21.29
CA GLU A 336 1.51 -26.93 21.70
C GLU A 336 2.14 -28.32 21.48
N HIS A 337 2.29 -29.09 22.56
CA HIS A 337 2.75 -30.49 22.53
C HIS A 337 1.61 -31.46 22.25
#